data_AF-A0A845YT26-F1
#
_entry.id   AF-A0A845YT26-F1
#
_cell.length_a   1.000
_cell.length_b   1.000
_cell.length_c   1.000
_cell.angle_alpha   90.00
_cell.angle_beta   90.00
_cell.angle_gamma   90.00
#
_symmetry.space_group_name_H-M   'P 1'
#
loop_
_entity.id
_entity.type
_entity.pdbx_description
1 polymer ?
#
loop_
_entity_poly.entity_id
_entity_poly.type
_entity_poly.pdbx_seq_one_letter_code
_entity_poly.pdbx_strand_id
1 'polypeptide(L)'
;MAYPNNLAEYHIVLSAEDEADLDAKLDVFQAFSKLCQHDRELLDALLALNVTSSSQLANYIQGVCCDQQVYIVSNLLAGKSKRFYSANGLWTIGRDPRQSDIAISDKRLSRCHAALHYDLDQGFVLSDLKSTNGTYVNGEKLKKTYPLHDGDRIRIGGSLFYFFTCETDGNRANATIDVVNDKEGEETLH
;
A
#
# COMPACT_ATOMS: atom_id res chain seq x y z
N MET A 1 -18.83 33.90 -12.66
CA MET A 1 -17.84 33.23 -13.53
C MET A 1 -17.97 31.74 -13.26
N ALA A 2 -18.51 30.99 -14.22
CA ALA A 2 -18.83 29.58 -14.07
C ALA A 2 -17.66 28.71 -14.56
N TYR A 3 -17.31 27.68 -13.79
CA TYR A 3 -16.37 26.64 -14.20
C TYR A 3 -17.07 25.71 -15.21
N PRO A 4 -16.45 25.38 -16.36
CA PRO A 4 -17.01 24.37 -17.25
C PRO A 4 -16.83 22.99 -16.60
N ASN A 5 -17.96 22.36 -16.30
CA ASN A 5 -18.08 20.99 -15.84
C ASN A 5 -17.84 20.07 -17.05
N ASN A 6 -16.63 19.50 -17.17
CA ASN A 6 -16.37 18.43 -18.12
C ASN A 6 -15.76 17.25 -17.36
N LEU A 7 -16.62 16.55 -16.63
CA LEU A 7 -16.41 15.15 -16.30
C LEU A 7 -16.54 14.38 -17.62
N ALA A 8 -15.47 14.36 -18.41
CA ALA A 8 -15.29 13.31 -19.38
C ALA A 8 -15.21 12.00 -18.58
N GLU A 9 -16.27 11.21 -18.64
CA GLU A 9 -16.30 9.85 -18.12
C GLU A 9 -15.07 9.12 -18.66
N TYR A 10 -14.10 8.84 -17.79
CA TYR A 10 -13.07 7.84 -18.07
C TYR A 10 -13.76 6.49 -18.04
N HIS A 11 -14.35 6.09 -19.17
CA HIS A 11 -14.69 4.70 -19.42
C HIS A 11 -13.38 3.95 -19.63
N ILE A 12 -12.89 3.32 -18.56
CA ILE A 12 -11.83 2.32 -18.67
C ILE A 12 -12.49 1.12 -19.35
N VAL A 13 -12.39 1.03 -20.67
CA VAL A 13 -12.75 -0.18 -21.40
C VAL A 13 -11.66 -1.19 -21.11
N LEU A 14 -11.85 -1.99 -20.07
CA LEU A 14 -11.04 -3.18 -19.83
C LEU A 14 -11.33 -4.16 -20.96
N SER A 15 -10.29 -4.80 -21.52
CA SER A 15 -10.54 -5.88 -22.45
C SER A 15 -11.17 -7.06 -21.70
N ALA A 16 -11.95 -7.91 -22.38
CA ALA A 16 -12.55 -9.09 -21.76
C ALA A 16 -11.49 -10.04 -21.15
N GLU A 17 -10.26 -9.99 -21.65
CA GLU A 17 -9.10 -10.70 -21.09
C GLU A 17 -8.64 -10.08 -19.76
N ASP A 18 -8.71 -8.75 -19.62
CA ASP A 18 -8.36 -8.03 -18.38
C ASP A 18 -9.43 -8.22 -17.29
N GLU A 19 -10.71 -8.29 -17.66
CA GLU A 19 -11.81 -8.57 -16.70
C GLU A 19 -11.71 -10.00 -16.14
N ALA A 20 -11.47 -10.99 -17.00
CA ALA A 20 -11.31 -12.38 -16.57
C ALA A 20 -10.05 -12.59 -15.69
N ASP A 21 -8.96 -11.89 -15.99
CA ASP A 21 -7.74 -11.91 -15.16
C ASP A 21 -7.95 -11.21 -13.81
N LEU A 22 -8.74 -10.13 -13.78
CA LEU A 22 -9.07 -9.42 -12.55
C LEU A 22 -10.01 -10.23 -11.66
N ASP A 23 -11.03 -10.88 -12.22
CA ASP A 23 -11.96 -11.76 -11.50
C ASP A 23 -11.21 -12.99 -10.94
N ALA A 24 -10.32 -13.59 -11.74
CA ALA A 24 -9.48 -14.69 -11.26
C ALA A 24 -8.56 -14.26 -10.11
N LYS A 25 -7.99 -13.05 -10.17
CA LYS A 25 -7.19 -12.48 -9.07
C LYS A 25 -8.03 -12.16 -7.84
N LEU A 26 -9.25 -11.67 -8.03
CA LEU A 26 -10.20 -11.37 -6.96
C LEU A 26 -10.64 -12.65 -6.25
N ASP A 27 -10.95 -13.72 -6.98
CA ASP A 27 -11.31 -15.02 -6.42
C ASP A 27 -10.18 -15.63 -5.59
N VAL A 28 -8.94 -15.54 -6.10
CA VAL A 28 -7.74 -15.98 -5.37
C VAL A 28 -7.56 -15.15 -4.10
N PHE A 29 -7.76 -13.83 -4.16
CA PHE A 29 -7.65 -12.96 -2.99
C PHE A 29 -8.76 -13.20 -1.96
N GLN A 30 -10.00 -13.42 -2.39
CA GLN A 30 -11.12 -13.74 -1.52
C GLN A 30 -10.96 -15.11 -0.87
N ALA A 31 -10.48 -16.10 -1.61
CA ALA A 31 -10.11 -17.41 -1.08
C ALA A 31 -9.01 -17.27 -0.02
N PHE A 32 -7.96 -16.49 -0.31
CA PHE A 32 -6.87 -16.19 0.62
C PHE A 32 -7.36 -15.50 1.89
N SER A 33 -8.20 -14.48 1.76
CA SER A 33 -8.78 -13.74 2.89
C SER A 33 -9.59 -14.66 3.81
N LYS A 34 -10.44 -15.53 3.23
CA LYS A 34 -11.20 -16.54 3.98
C LYS A 34 -10.29 -17.57 4.67
N LEU A 35 -9.19 -17.97 4.01
CA LEU A 35 -8.21 -18.92 4.53
C LEU A 35 -7.45 -18.35 5.73
N CYS A 36 -6.95 -17.12 5.62
CA CYS A 36 -6.23 -16.44 6.70
C CYS A 36 -7.11 -16.13 7.92
N GLN A 37 -8.43 -16.01 7.74
CA GLN A 37 -9.37 -15.82 8.84
C GLN A 37 -9.59 -17.08 9.68
N HIS A 38 -9.38 -18.28 9.11
CA HIS A 38 -9.71 -19.54 9.77
C HIS A 38 -8.48 -20.36 10.17
N ASP A 39 -7.35 -20.25 9.47
CA ASP A 39 -6.19 -21.07 9.79
C ASP A 39 -4.86 -20.37 9.43
N ARG A 40 -4.07 -20.10 10.48
CA ARG A 40 -2.79 -19.38 10.36
C ARG A 40 -1.70 -20.25 9.73
N GLU A 41 -1.82 -21.58 9.84
CA GLU A 41 -0.85 -22.54 9.27
C GLU A 41 -0.96 -22.64 7.74
N LEU A 42 -2.14 -22.34 7.18
CA LEU A 42 -2.35 -22.29 5.73
C LEU A 42 -1.71 -21.06 5.06
N LEU A 43 -1.62 -19.94 5.78
CA LEU A 43 -0.83 -18.77 5.34
C LEU A 43 0.66 -19.15 5.21
N ASP A 44 1.18 -19.90 6.18
CA ASP A 44 2.57 -20.38 6.13
C ASP A 44 2.79 -21.38 4.99
N ALA A 45 1.80 -22.24 4.69
CA ALA A 45 1.84 -23.15 3.55
C ALA A 45 1.78 -22.44 2.19
N LEU A 46 0.96 -21.39 2.06
CA LEU A 46 0.90 -20.57 0.83
C LEU A 46 2.14 -19.70 0.65
N LEU A 47 2.70 -19.16 1.72
CA LEU A 47 4.01 -18.52 1.70
C LEU A 47 5.08 -19.52 1.26
N ALA A 48 5.06 -20.76 1.77
CA ALA A 48 5.99 -21.81 1.37
C ALA A 48 5.82 -22.26 -0.10
N LEU A 49 4.59 -22.31 -0.62
CA LEU A 49 4.33 -22.60 -2.03
C LEU A 49 4.80 -21.46 -2.95
N ASN A 50 4.60 -20.20 -2.56
CA ASN A 50 5.12 -19.03 -3.29
C ASN A 50 6.64 -18.85 -3.19
N VAL A 51 7.30 -19.46 -2.19
CA VAL A 51 8.77 -19.48 -2.07
C VAL A 51 9.41 -20.40 -3.12
N THR A 52 8.65 -21.31 -3.74
CA THR A 52 9.17 -22.25 -4.76
C THR A 52 9.34 -21.59 -6.13
N SER A 53 8.67 -20.47 -6.39
CA SER A 53 8.99 -19.59 -7.51
C SER A 53 9.79 -18.40 -6.97
N SER A 54 10.96 -18.13 -7.55
CA SER A 54 11.90 -17.05 -7.20
C SER A 54 11.27 -15.64 -7.29
N SER A 55 10.29 -15.32 -6.47
CA SER A 55 9.68 -13.98 -6.37
C SER A 55 10.12 -13.37 -5.04
N GLN A 56 11.19 -12.60 -5.10
CA GLN A 56 11.51 -11.65 -4.06
C GLN A 56 10.24 -10.81 -3.83
N LEU A 57 9.74 -10.77 -2.58
CA LEU A 57 8.59 -9.92 -2.21
C LEU A 57 8.78 -8.54 -2.84
N ALA A 58 7.73 -8.01 -3.46
CA ALA A 58 7.78 -6.68 -4.04
C ALA A 58 8.26 -5.68 -2.98
N ASN A 59 9.11 -4.74 -3.40
CA ASN A 59 9.56 -3.71 -2.48
C ASN A 59 8.37 -2.85 -2.04
N TYR A 60 8.34 -2.48 -0.76
CA TYR A 60 7.25 -1.70 -0.20
C TYR A 60 7.69 -0.75 0.91
N ILE A 61 6.84 0.26 1.13
CA ILE A 61 6.77 1.05 2.37
C ILE A 61 5.33 0.95 2.87
N GLN A 62 5.15 0.54 4.11
CA GLN A 62 3.87 0.53 4.79
C GLN A 62 3.86 1.62 5.86
N GLY A 63 2.97 2.60 5.73
CA GLY A 63 2.68 3.55 6.79
C GLY A 63 1.79 2.90 7.85
N VAL A 64 2.13 3.07 9.12
CA VAL A 64 1.35 2.51 10.24
C VAL A 64 1.00 3.63 11.22
N CYS A 65 -0.30 3.74 11.51
CA CYS A 65 -0.85 4.62 12.54
C CYS A 65 -1.57 3.78 13.59
N CYS A 66 -1.06 3.77 14.82
CA CYS A 66 -1.60 3.00 15.95
C CYS A 66 -1.49 3.81 17.23
N ASP A 67 -2.61 4.04 17.94
CA ASP A 67 -2.64 4.59 19.31
C ASP A 67 -1.66 5.76 19.56
N GLN A 68 -1.70 6.78 18.70
CA GLN A 68 -0.85 7.99 18.72
C GLN A 68 0.61 7.82 18.26
N GLN A 69 1.02 6.63 17.83
CA GLN A 69 2.34 6.40 17.25
C GLN A 69 2.24 6.20 15.74
N VAL A 70 3.09 6.94 15.02
CA VAL A 70 3.25 6.82 13.57
C VAL A 70 4.64 6.32 13.25
N TYR A 71 4.71 5.28 12.44
CA TYR A 71 5.96 4.71 11.97
C TYR A 71 5.79 4.09 10.59
N ILE A 72 6.90 3.72 9.95
CA ILE A 72 6.87 3.03 8.67
C ILE A 72 7.57 1.68 8.77
N VAL A 73 7.10 0.72 7.97
CA VAL A 73 7.73 -0.59 7.79
C VAL A 73 8.16 -0.72 6.33
N SER A 74 9.39 -1.14 6.08
CA SER A 74 9.88 -1.29 4.70
C SER A 74 10.89 -2.41 4.56
N ASN A 75 10.85 -3.12 3.44
CA ASN A 75 11.85 -4.12 3.03
C ASN A 75 12.93 -3.56 2.09
N LEU A 76 12.96 -2.24 1.87
CA LEU A 76 13.90 -1.59 0.95
C LEU A 76 15.38 -1.73 1.37
N LEU A 77 15.65 -2.10 2.62
CA LEU A 77 17.00 -2.36 3.13
C LEU A 77 17.30 -3.86 3.05
N ALA A 78 18.04 -4.25 2.01
CA ALA A 78 18.51 -5.63 1.79
C ALA A 78 17.38 -6.69 1.76
N GLY A 79 16.16 -6.30 1.40
CA GLY A 79 15.00 -7.19 1.29
C GLY A 79 14.39 -7.62 2.63
N LYS A 80 14.92 -7.12 3.77
CA LYS A 80 14.40 -7.45 5.10
C LYS A 80 13.50 -6.34 5.62
N SER A 81 12.29 -6.69 6.03
CA SER A 81 11.35 -5.75 6.64
C SER A 81 11.91 -5.18 7.94
N LYS A 82 11.97 -3.86 8.03
CA LYS A 82 12.43 -3.11 9.20
C LYS A 82 11.43 -2.01 9.53
N ARG A 83 11.25 -1.72 10.82
CA ARG A 83 10.47 -0.58 11.31
C ARG A 83 11.35 0.66 11.45
N PHE A 84 10.82 1.81 11.08
CA PHE A 84 11.47 3.10 11.19
C PHE A 84 10.57 4.06 11.96
N TYR A 85 11.10 4.58 13.06
CA TYR A 85 10.43 5.56 13.91
C TYR A 85 11.04 6.93 13.66
N SER A 86 10.22 7.97 13.72
CA SER A 86 10.68 9.35 13.59
C SER A 86 9.93 10.24 14.57
N ALA A 87 10.66 11.07 15.31
CA ALA A 87 10.08 11.93 16.35
C ALA A 87 9.18 13.03 15.75
N ASN A 88 9.42 13.42 14.50
CA ASN A 88 8.66 14.45 13.79
C ASN A 88 7.85 13.86 12.61
N GLY A 89 7.73 12.53 12.53
CA GLY A 89 7.02 11.86 11.43
C GLY A 89 7.67 12.08 10.06
N LEU A 90 8.97 12.38 9.99
CA LEU A 90 9.71 12.54 8.74
C LEU A 90 10.69 11.39 8.53
N TRP A 91 10.65 10.78 7.35
CA TRP A 91 11.60 9.75 6.91
C TRP A 91 12.20 10.12 5.56
N THR A 92 13.51 10.10 5.47
CA THR A 92 14.26 10.43 4.27
C THR A 92 14.69 9.16 3.52
N ILE A 93 14.54 9.20 2.20
CA ILE A 93 14.86 8.10 1.30
C ILE A 93 15.94 8.57 0.33
N GLY A 94 17.00 7.79 0.16
CA GLY A 94 18.11 8.18 -0.69
C GLY A 94 19.17 7.10 -0.82
N ARG A 95 20.28 7.43 -1.48
CA ARG A 95 21.41 6.51 -1.68
C ARG A 95 22.42 6.52 -0.54
N ASP A 96 22.55 7.64 0.17
CA ASP A 96 23.61 7.83 1.17
C ASP A 96 23.08 7.52 2.57
N PRO A 97 23.56 6.46 3.25
CA PRO A 97 23.11 6.12 4.60
C PRO A 97 23.46 7.16 5.66
N ARG A 98 24.29 8.16 5.34
CA ARG A 98 24.59 9.29 6.23
C ARG A 98 23.56 10.42 6.13
N GLN A 99 22.71 10.41 5.11
CA GLN A 99 21.75 11.47 4.80
C GLN A 99 20.32 10.94 4.59
N SER A 100 20.09 9.66 4.81
CA SER A 100 18.81 9.01 4.56
C SER A 100 18.52 7.92 5.58
N ASP A 101 17.32 7.94 6.13
CA ASP A 101 16.81 6.91 7.04
C ASP A 101 16.64 5.57 6.30
N ILE A 102 16.18 5.64 5.05
CA ILE A 102 16.05 4.53 4.13
C ILE A 102 17.08 4.69 3.02
N ALA A 103 18.22 4.01 3.19
CA ALA A 103 19.31 4.02 2.23
C ALA A 103 19.20 2.86 1.23
N ILE A 104 18.90 3.17 -0.03
CA ILE A 104 18.76 2.20 -1.12
C ILE A 104 20.02 2.22 -1.99
N SER A 105 20.58 1.04 -2.25
CA SER A 105 21.80 0.87 -3.06
C SER A 105 21.52 1.00 -4.56
N ASP A 106 21.11 2.18 -5.01
CA ASP A 106 20.82 2.47 -6.42
C ASP A 106 21.55 3.74 -6.87
N LYS A 107 22.49 3.60 -7.80
CA LYS A 107 23.32 4.71 -8.34
C LYS A 107 22.51 5.85 -8.96
N ARG A 108 21.25 5.60 -9.37
CA ARG A 108 20.34 6.60 -9.93
C ARG A 108 19.60 7.40 -8.86
N LEU A 109 19.71 7.04 -7.59
CA LEU A 109 19.20 7.86 -6.48
C LEU A 109 20.20 8.96 -6.12
N SER A 110 19.67 10.16 -5.90
CA SER A 110 20.34 11.21 -5.14
C SER A 110 20.65 10.76 -3.71
N ARG A 111 21.64 11.40 -3.08
CA ARG A 111 22.11 11.07 -1.73
C ARG A 111 20.98 11.13 -0.70
N CYS A 112 20.20 12.22 -0.74
CA CYS A 112 18.89 12.38 -0.13
C CYS A 112 17.93 12.70 -1.30
N HIS A 113 16.98 11.82 -1.60
CA HIS A 113 16.20 11.87 -2.85
C HIS A 113 14.77 12.35 -2.61
N ALA A 114 14.10 11.75 -1.64
CA ALA A 114 12.73 12.04 -1.32
C ALA A 114 12.53 12.01 0.20
N ALA A 115 11.45 12.61 0.66
CA ALA A 115 11.01 12.52 2.03
C ALA A 115 9.56 12.05 2.07
N LEU A 116 9.30 11.12 2.98
CA LEU A 116 7.97 10.73 3.40
C LEU A 116 7.70 11.45 4.72
N HIS A 117 6.62 12.22 4.79
CA HIS A 117 6.18 12.83 6.04
C HIS A 117 4.78 12.38 6.39
N TYR A 118 4.49 12.31 7.68
CA TYR A 118 3.13 12.17 8.17
C TYR A 118 2.56 13.54 8.53
N ASP A 119 1.43 13.86 7.91
CA ASP A 119 0.60 15.03 8.13
C ASP A 119 -0.69 14.59 8.83
N LEU A 120 -1.18 15.39 9.79
CA LEU A 120 -2.37 15.02 10.56
C LEU A 120 -3.66 15.05 9.72
N ASP A 121 -3.71 15.90 8.69
CA ASP A 121 -4.91 16.08 7.86
C ASP A 121 -4.85 15.23 6.58
N GLN A 122 -3.66 15.04 6.01
CA GLN A 122 -3.45 14.34 4.73
C GLN A 122 -2.86 12.94 4.88
N GLY A 123 -2.52 12.50 6.09
CA GLY A 123 -1.84 11.23 6.32
C GLY A 123 -0.41 11.25 5.77
N PHE A 124 0.01 10.17 5.12
CA PHE A 124 1.36 10.08 4.57
C PHE A 124 1.50 10.86 3.27
N VAL A 125 2.53 11.71 3.17
CA VAL A 125 2.76 12.57 2.01
C VAL A 125 4.21 12.45 1.55
N LEU A 126 4.38 12.20 0.25
CA LEU A 126 5.68 12.08 -0.41
C LEU A 126 6.12 13.42 -1.02
N SER A 127 7.41 13.76 -0.86
CA SER A 127 8.02 14.97 -1.40
C SER A 127 9.33 14.63 -2.11
N ASP A 128 9.58 15.20 -3.29
CA ASP A 128 10.88 15.12 -3.97
C ASP A 128 11.83 16.20 -3.44
N LEU A 129 13.04 15.82 -3.04
CA LEU A 129 14.04 16.73 -2.47
C LEU A 129 15.00 17.29 -3.53
N LYS A 130 14.45 17.72 -4.67
CA LYS A 130 15.21 18.19 -5.85
C LYS A 130 16.17 17.11 -6.36
N SER A 131 15.66 15.89 -6.47
CA SER A 131 16.44 14.76 -6.92
C SER A 131 16.84 14.90 -8.40
N THR A 132 17.92 14.25 -8.79
CA THR A 132 18.45 14.35 -10.16
C THR A 132 17.53 13.72 -11.20
N ASN A 133 16.90 12.58 -10.86
CA ASN A 133 16.07 11.82 -11.79
C ASN A 133 14.57 12.03 -11.58
N GLY A 134 14.18 12.72 -10.50
CA GLY A 134 12.80 12.91 -10.09
C GLY A 134 12.19 11.69 -9.39
N THR A 135 11.13 11.98 -8.65
CA THR A 135 10.22 11.02 -8.04
C THR A 135 8.95 10.89 -8.88
N TYR A 136 8.43 9.67 -9.03
CA TYR A 136 7.23 9.39 -9.81
C TYR A 136 6.25 8.57 -8.98
N VAL A 137 4.97 8.91 -9.05
CA VAL A 137 3.87 8.18 -8.42
C VAL A 137 2.89 7.80 -9.52
N ASN A 138 2.53 6.52 -9.61
CA ASN A 138 1.62 5.97 -10.62
C ASN A 138 2.03 6.28 -12.08
N GLY A 139 3.32 6.47 -12.32
CA GLY A 139 3.88 6.79 -13.64
C GLY A 139 4.01 8.29 -13.92
N GLU A 140 3.39 9.14 -13.10
CA GLU A 140 3.46 10.59 -13.24
C GLU A 140 4.59 11.19 -12.40
N LYS A 141 5.27 12.21 -12.93
CA LYS A 141 6.35 12.88 -12.22
C LYS A 141 5.80 13.83 -11.16
N LEU A 142 6.28 13.67 -9.93
CA LEU A 142 5.89 14.48 -8.78
C LEU A 142 6.37 15.94 -8.94
N LYS A 143 5.48 16.91 -8.72
CA LYS A 143 5.79 18.35 -8.90
C LYS A 143 6.28 19.03 -7.62
N LYS A 144 5.68 18.73 -6.47
CA LYS A 144 6.06 19.27 -5.16
C LYS A 144 5.89 18.24 -4.05
N THR A 145 4.64 17.88 -3.79
CA THR A 145 4.22 16.89 -2.80
C THR A 145 3.10 16.04 -3.40
N TYR A 146 2.85 14.88 -2.80
CA TYR A 146 1.77 13.98 -3.20
C TYR A 146 1.25 13.23 -1.96
N PRO A 147 -0.02 13.41 -1.57
CA PRO A 147 -0.66 12.59 -0.54
C PRO A 147 -0.76 11.14 -1.02
N LEU A 148 -0.14 10.22 -0.29
CA LEU A 148 -0.08 8.81 -0.65
C LEU A 148 -1.34 8.08 -0.21
N HIS A 149 -1.79 7.19 -1.07
CA HIS A 149 -2.92 6.30 -0.86
C HIS A 149 -2.47 4.85 -0.91
N ASP A 150 -3.29 3.97 -0.34
CA ASP A 150 -3.03 2.53 -0.36
C ASP A 150 -2.88 2.01 -1.80
N GLY A 151 -1.81 1.24 -2.03
CA GLY A 151 -1.49 0.67 -3.35
C GLY A 151 -0.68 1.57 -4.28
N ASP A 152 -0.36 2.82 -3.91
CA ASP A 152 0.37 3.73 -4.78
C ASP A 152 1.73 3.16 -5.23
N ARG A 153 2.01 3.25 -6.53
CA ARG A 153 3.25 2.76 -7.14
C ARG A 153 4.27 3.88 -7.25
N ILE A 154 5.37 3.78 -6.50
CA ILE A 154 6.40 4.81 -6.40
C ILE A 154 7.67 4.36 -7.12
N ARG A 155 8.22 5.25 -7.96
CA ARG A 155 9.53 5.07 -8.59
C ARG A 155 10.44 6.25 -8.29
N ILE A 156 11.61 5.96 -7.73
CA ILE A 156 12.71 6.91 -7.52
C ILE A 156 13.99 6.35 -8.12
N GLY A 157 14.68 7.13 -8.95
CA GLY A 157 15.79 6.62 -9.78
C GLY A 157 15.41 5.33 -10.53
N GLY A 158 16.08 4.21 -10.24
CA GLY A 158 15.79 2.88 -10.79
C GLY A 158 15.00 1.96 -9.86
N SER A 159 14.67 2.42 -8.65
CA SER A 159 13.96 1.64 -7.63
C SER A 159 12.45 1.82 -7.76
N LEU A 160 11.72 0.72 -7.76
CA LEU A 160 10.25 0.65 -7.82
C LEU A 160 9.74 -0.04 -6.56
N PHE A 161 8.75 0.56 -5.89
CA PHE A 161 8.10 0.01 -4.71
C PHE A 161 6.66 0.50 -4.57
N TYR A 162 5.90 -0.15 -3.71
CA TYR A 162 4.50 0.18 -3.43
C TYR A 162 4.34 0.80 -2.05
N PHE A 163 3.36 1.68 -1.91
CA PHE A 163 2.95 2.22 -0.63
C PHE A 163 1.66 1.55 -0.15
N PHE A 164 1.59 1.27 1.15
CA PHE A 164 0.37 0.77 1.79
C PHE A 164 0.14 1.54 3.10
N THR A 165 -1.12 1.69 3.50
CA THR A 165 -1.49 2.23 4.81
C THR A 165 -2.06 1.14 5.70
N CYS A 166 -1.72 1.20 6.98
CA CYS A 166 -2.30 0.37 8.02
C CYS A 166 -2.74 1.28 9.16
N GLU A 167 -4.04 1.52 9.21
CA GLU A 167 -4.69 2.18 10.33
C GLU A 167 -5.24 1.10 11.25
N THR A 168 -4.57 0.90 12.36
CA THR A 168 -5.09 0.07 13.44
C THR A 168 -5.97 0.94 14.30
N ASP A 169 -7.27 0.93 14.01
CA ASP A 169 -8.27 1.43 14.93
C ASP A 169 -8.13 0.68 16.24
N GLY A 170 -7.83 1.38 17.34
CA GLY A 170 -7.88 0.83 18.70
C GLY A 170 -9.27 0.35 19.14
N ASN A 171 -10.22 0.16 18.22
CA ASN A 171 -11.61 -0.22 18.51
C ASN A 171 -12.24 -1.25 17.53
N ARG A 172 -11.44 -1.94 16.69
CA ARG A 172 -11.96 -3.01 15.79
C ARG A 172 -12.25 -4.36 16.47
N ALA A 173 -12.44 -4.38 17.80
CA ALA A 173 -12.87 -5.57 18.53
C ALA A 173 -14.40 -5.78 18.58
N ASN A 174 -15.22 -4.83 18.07
CA ASN A 174 -16.69 -4.94 18.08
C ASN A 174 -17.33 -4.76 16.69
N ALA A 175 -16.71 -5.28 15.63
CA ALA A 175 -17.48 -5.61 14.43
C ALA A 175 -18.26 -6.90 14.74
N THR A 176 -19.36 -6.77 15.48
CA THR A 176 -20.39 -7.79 15.54
C THR A 176 -20.82 -8.03 14.10
N ILE A 177 -20.47 -9.19 13.57
CA ILE A 177 -21.05 -9.70 12.34
C ILE A 177 -22.54 -9.80 12.65
N ASP A 178 -23.34 -8.90 12.08
CA ASP A 178 -24.78 -9.07 11.98
C ASP A 178 -25.01 -10.33 11.14
N VAL A 179 -25.11 -11.47 11.83
CA VAL A 179 -25.68 -12.69 11.29
C VAL A 179 -27.14 -12.35 11.03
N VAL A 180 -27.45 -12.06 9.76
CA VAL A 180 -28.82 -12.11 9.26
C VAL A 180 -29.29 -13.54 9.47
N ASN A 181 -29.98 -13.77 10.59
CA ASN A 181 -30.78 -14.95 10.84
C ASN A 181 -32.02 -14.84 9.94
N ASP A 182 -31.92 -15.31 8.71
CA ASP A 182 -33.10 -15.69 7.95
C ASP A 182 -33.56 -17.05 8.46
N LYS A 183 -34.56 -17.01 9.34
CA LYS A 183 -35.39 -18.17 9.66
C LYS A 183 -36.87 -17.83 9.62
N GLU A 184 -37.53 -18.59 8.74
CA GLU A 184 -38.87 -19.17 8.89
C GLU A 184 -40.08 -18.27 8.55
N GLY A 185 -40.58 -18.46 7.33
CA GLY A 185 -42.01 -18.36 7.02
C GLY A 185 -42.54 -19.74 6.67
N GLU A 186 -43.06 -20.47 7.67
CA GLU A 186 -43.99 -21.58 7.44
C GLU A 186 -45.38 -20.99 7.13
N GLU A 187 -45.85 -21.15 5.89
CA GLU A 187 -47.28 -21.04 5.57
C GLU A 187 -47.97 -22.36 5.93
N THR A 188 -48.85 -22.33 6.92
CA THR A 188 -49.90 -23.35 7.09
C THR A 188 -51.24 -22.72 6.71
N LEU A 189 -51.83 -23.15 5.59
CA LEU A 189 -53.20 -22.80 5.21
C LEU A 189 -54.20 -23.59 6.08
N HIS A 190 -55.23 -22.87 6.54
CA HIS A 190 -56.51 -23.42 6.99
C HIS A 190 -57.46 -23.64 5.81
#